data_AF-A0ABD2HU32-F1
#
_entry.id   AF-A0ABD2HU32-F1
#
_cell.length_a   1.000
_cell.length_b   1.000
_cell.length_c   1.000
_cell.angle_alpha   90.00
_cell.angle_beta   90.00
_cell.angle_gamma   90.00
#
_symmetry.space_group_name_H-M   'P 1'
#
loop_
_entity.id
_entity.type
_entity.pdbx_description
1 polymer ?
#
loop_
_entity_poly.entity_id
_entity_poly.type
_entity_poly.pdbx_seq_one_letter_code
_entity_poly.pdbx_strand_id
1 'polypeptide(L)'
;MLQKRRTENLAYLSQLDIETVHLRRNIKIIPDALCPNGANQVFAYRGFLGITVQQHLYTRHRVMLKYPTLPCVVQFGGGHHRDIFPIELLRVASAEIQSERG
;
A
#
# COMPACT_ATOMS: atom_id res chain seq x y z
N MET A 1 -3.51 -13.88 18.13
CA MET A 1 -3.73 -14.54 16.81
C MET A 1 -3.64 -13.56 15.63
N LEU A 2 -4.35 -12.42 15.66
CA LEU A 2 -4.35 -11.39 14.59
C LEU A 2 -2.97 -10.77 14.31
N GLN A 3 -2.18 -10.52 15.36
CA GLN A 3 -0.86 -9.89 15.23
C GLN A 3 0.16 -10.78 14.53
N LYS A 4 0.13 -12.10 14.82
CA LYS A 4 0.97 -13.12 14.15
C LYS A 4 0.70 -13.14 12.63
N ARG A 5 -0.57 -13.19 12.23
CA ARG A 5 -0.97 -13.16 10.80
C ARG A 5 -0.55 -11.88 10.08
N ARG A 6 -0.55 -10.73 10.77
CA ARG A 6 -0.07 -9.47 10.17
C ARG A 6 1.42 -9.52 9.88
N THR A 7 2.21 -10.04 10.81
CA THR A 7 3.65 -10.21 10.63
C THR A 7 3.94 -11.18 9.49
N GLU A 8 3.24 -12.31 9.43
CA GLU A 8 3.37 -13.30 8.34
C GLU A 8 3.01 -12.69 6.97
N ASN A 9 1.88 -11.97 6.89
CA ASN A 9 1.47 -11.32 5.66
C ASN A 9 2.47 -10.24 5.21
N LEU A 10 3.00 -9.44 6.14
CA LEU A 10 4.00 -8.43 5.82
C LEU A 10 5.28 -9.10 5.31
N ALA A 11 5.77 -10.12 6.00
CA ALA A 11 6.96 -10.87 5.59
C ALA A 11 6.81 -11.47 4.18
N TYR A 12 5.64 -12.02 3.87
CA TYR A 12 5.31 -12.49 2.52
C TYR A 12 5.33 -11.35 1.49
N LEU A 13 4.66 -10.24 1.77
CA LEU A 13 4.61 -9.10 0.85
C LEU A 13 6.00 -8.50 0.59
N SER A 14 6.88 -8.46 1.60
CA SER A 14 8.26 -7.97 1.46
C SER A 14 9.14 -8.87 0.56
N GLN A 15 8.72 -10.10 0.25
CA GLN A 15 9.40 -10.99 -0.70
C GLN A 15 8.95 -10.77 -2.15
N LEU A 16 7.87 -10.02 -2.37
CA LEU A 16 7.31 -9.80 -3.70
C LEU A 16 7.84 -8.51 -4.32
N ASP A 17 7.99 -8.49 -5.64
CA ASP A 17 8.17 -7.24 -6.37
C ASP A 17 6.81 -6.60 -6.62
N ILE A 18 6.45 -5.59 -5.82
CA ILE A 18 5.14 -4.94 -5.86
C ILE A 18 5.27 -3.53 -6.46
N GLU A 19 4.40 -3.19 -7.40
CA GLU A 19 4.35 -1.86 -8.00
C GLU A 19 2.93 -1.30 -8.10
N THR A 20 2.83 0.02 -8.16
CA THR A 20 1.57 0.73 -8.43
C THR A 20 1.12 0.58 -9.88
N VAL A 21 -0.19 0.58 -10.14
CA VAL A 21 -0.74 0.49 -11.51
C VAL A 21 -1.57 1.71 -11.96
N HIS A 22 -1.79 2.67 -11.07
CA HIS A 22 -2.68 3.81 -11.30
C HIS A 22 -1.95 5.12 -11.66
N LEU A 23 -0.61 5.06 -11.71
CA LEU A 23 0.25 6.21 -11.98
C LEU A 23 0.73 6.20 -13.44
N ARG A 24 1.15 7.36 -13.95
CA ARG A 24 1.76 7.46 -15.31
C ARG A 24 3.04 6.65 -15.45
N ARG A 25 3.79 6.52 -14.35
CA ARG A 25 4.95 5.65 -14.22
C ARG A 25 4.72 4.80 -12.98
N ASN A 26 4.77 3.49 -13.15
CA ASN A 26 4.67 2.58 -12.03
C ASN A 26 5.84 2.79 -11.07
N ILE A 27 5.53 2.77 -9.78
CA ILE A 27 6.48 2.94 -8.70
C ILE A 27 6.53 1.63 -7.92
N LYS A 28 7.73 1.10 -7.72
CA LYS A 28 8.01 -0.04 -6.86
C LYS A 28 7.82 0.36 -5.40
N ILE A 29 7.17 -0.51 -4.63
CA ILE A 29 6.82 -0.27 -3.23
C ILE A 29 7.64 -1.21 -2.36
N ILE A 30 8.09 -0.69 -1.22
CA ILE A 30 8.68 -1.49 -0.16
C ILE A 30 7.62 -1.60 0.95
N PRO A 31 7.04 -2.79 1.19
CA PRO A 31 6.03 -2.96 2.22
C PRO A 31 6.68 -2.91 3.62
N ASP A 32 6.39 -1.86 4.39
CA ASP A 32 6.88 -1.72 5.77
C ASP A 32 5.79 -1.99 6.81
N ALA A 33 4.51 -1.78 6.45
CA ALA A 33 3.38 -2.10 7.30
C ALA A 33 2.09 -2.33 6.51
N LEU A 34 1.06 -2.84 7.20
CA LEU A 34 -0.30 -2.97 6.69
C LEU A 34 -1.25 -2.10 7.49
N CYS A 35 -2.02 -1.26 6.78
CA CYS A 35 -3.15 -0.55 7.36
C CYS A 35 -4.43 -1.39 7.22
N PRO A 36 -5.01 -1.87 8.33
CA PRO A 36 -6.22 -2.71 8.30
C PRO A 36 -7.50 -1.93 7.96
N ASN A 37 -7.52 -0.61 8.20
CA ASN A 37 -8.69 0.24 8.01
C ASN A 37 -8.82 0.73 6.56
N GLY A 38 -7.92 0.29 5.68
CA GLY A 38 -7.94 0.57 4.26
C GLY A 38 -7.84 2.05 3.91
N ALA A 39 -8.44 2.41 2.78
CA ALA A 39 -8.36 3.73 2.20
C ALA A 39 -9.28 4.76 2.86
N ASN A 40 -10.12 4.34 3.80
CA ASN A 40 -10.95 5.21 4.64
C ASN A 40 -10.15 5.88 5.77
N GLN A 41 -8.89 5.47 5.98
CA GLN A 41 -8.05 6.08 6.99
C GLN A 41 -7.73 7.54 6.62
N VAL A 42 -7.94 8.44 7.58
CA VAL A 42 -7.53 9.85 7.48
C VAL A 42 -6.03 9.96 7.71
N PHE A 43 -5.35 10.76 6.89
CA PHE A 43 -3.93 11.06 7.04
C PHE A 43 -3.68 12.57 7.01
N ALA A 44 -2.51 12.98 7.49
CA ALA A 44 -2.09 14.37 7.42
C ALA A 44 -1.77 14.72 5.96
N TYR A 45 -2.39 15.77 5.45
CA TYR A 45 -2.24 16.23 4.09
C TYR A 45 -1.69 17.65 4.08
N ARG A 46 -0.40 17.80 3.69
CA ARG A 46 0.28 19.10 3.58
C ARG A 46 0.16 19.98 4.85
N GLY A 47 0.27 19.39 6.03
CA GLY A 47 0.19 20.10 7.30
C GLY A 47 -1.23 20.30 7.84
N PHE A 48 -2.27 19.89 7.11
CA PHE A 48 -3.66 19.88 7.57
C PHE A 48 -4.12 18.43 7.82
N LEU A 49 -4.85 18.20 8.91
CA LEU A 49 -5.63 16.96 9.08
C LEU A 49 -6.87 17.04 8.19
N GLY A 50 -7.22 15.96 7.47
CA GLY A 50 -8.64 15.82 7.10
C GLY A 50 -9.03 15.24 5.75
N ILE A 51 -8.17 14.52 5.02
CA ILE A 51 -8.66 13.71 3.90
C ILE A 51 -8.29 12.24 4.05
N THR A 52 -9.19 11.37 3.58
CA THR A 52 -8.93 9.93 3.48
C THR A 52 -8.03 9.64 2.29
N VAL A 53 -7.36 8.48 2.30
CA VAL A 53 -6.55 8.00 1.16
C VAL A 53 -7.41 7.92 -0.11
N GLN A 54 -8.66 7.47 0.00
CA GLN A 54 -9.60 7.45 -1.12
C GLN A 54 -9.87 8.86 -1.67
N GLN A 55 -10.13 9.85 -0.81
CA GLN A 55 -10.35 11.23 -1.23
C GLN A 55 -9.11 11.82 -1.91
N HIS A 56 -7.93 11.51 -1.39
CA HIS A 56 -6.67 11.90 -2.03
C HIS A 56 -6.52 11.31 -3.43
N LEU A 57 -6.75 10.00 -3.58
CA LEU A 57 -6.66 9.31 -4.87
C LEU A 57 -7.66 9.84 -5.89
N TYR A 58 -8.89 10.14 -5.47
CA TYR A 58 -9.89 10.73 -6.34
C TYR A 58 -9.50 12.15 -6.78
N THR A 59 -9.07 13.00 -5.85
CA THR A 59 -8.73 14.40 -6.17
C THR A 59 -7.44 14.54 -6.99
N ARG A 60 -6.42 13.71 -6.73
CA ARG A 60 -5.12 13.79 -7.41
C ARG A 60 -5.00 12.94 -8.66
N HIS A 61 -5.55 11.73 -8.63
CA HIS A 61 -5.34 10.73 -9.66
C HIS A 61 -6.63 10.39 -10.43
N ARG A 62 -7.77 10.95 -10.03
CA ARG A 62 -9.10 10.62 -10.59
C ARG A 62 -9.44 9.13 -10.49
N VAL A 63 -8.90 8.46 -9.46
CA VAL A 63 -9.15 7.04 -9.19
C VAL A 63 -10.27 6.90 -8.17
N MET A 64 -11.27 6.10 -8.49
CA MET A 64 -12.32 5.69 -7.56
C MET A 64 -12.09 4.24 -7.18
N LEU A 65 -11.78 3.99 -5.90
CA LEU A 65 -11.56 2.64 -5.38
C LEU A 65 -12.89 1.88 -5.35
N LYS A 66 -12.88 0.64 -5.84
CA LYS A 66 -14.03 -0.27 -5.74
C LYS A 66 -14.14 -0.87 -4.34
N TYR A 67 -13.02 -1.06 -3.66
CA TYR A 67 -12.95 -1.70 -2.36
C TYR A 67 -12.15 -0.88 -1.34
N PRO A 68 -12.65 0.31 -0.92
CA PRO A 68 -11.92 1.21 -0.03
C PRO A 68 -11.69 0.65 1.39
N THR A 69 -12.40 -0.41 1.77
CA THR A 69 -12.22 -1.11 3.05
C THR A 69 -11.14 -2.19 3.03
N LEU A 70 -10.58 -2.53 1.85
CA LEU A 70 -9.46 -3.47 1.79
C LEU A 70 -8.20 -2.87 2.43
N PRO A 71 -7.33 -3.69 3.03
CA PRO A 71 -6.09 -3.20 3.61
C PRO A 71 -5.24 -2.41 2.62
N CYS A 72 -4.52 -1.42 3.13
CA CYS A 72 -3.50 -0.70 2.39
C CYS A 72 -2.10 -1.17 2.81
N VAL A 73 -1.16 -1.15 1.88
CA VAL A 73 0.27 -1.26 2.17
C VAL A 73 0.79 0.12 2.56
N VAL A 74 1.64 0.17 3.58
CA VAL A 74 2.30 1.39 4.04
C VAL A 74 3.79 1.26 3.76
N GLN A 75 4.37 2.31 3.19
CA GLN A 75 5.80 2.49 3.05
C GLN A 75 6.22 3.71 3.88
N PHE A 76 7.25 3.57 4.70
CA PHE A 76 7.81 4.67 5.46
C PHE A 76 8.92 5.34 4.65
N GLY A 77 8.83 6.67 4.56
CA GLY A 77 9.90 7.52 4.04
C GLY A 77 10.80 8.02 5.16
N GLY A 78 11.68 8.97 4.83
CA GLY A 78 12.46 9.68 5.86
C GLY A 78 11.58 10.48 6.81
N GLY A 79 11.94 10.50 8.11
CA GLY A 79 11.24 11.25 9.15
C GLY A 79 9.86 10.66 9.51
N HIS A 80 8.82 11.49 9.51
CA HIS A 80 7.44 11.08 9.80
C HIS A 80 6.60 10.86 8.53
N HIS A 81 7.23 10.78 7.35
CA HIS A 81 6.52 10.57 6.10
C HIS A 81 6.07 9.12 5.97
N ARG A 82 4.80 8.92 5.63
CA ARG A 82 4.24 7.61 5.32
C ARG A 82 3.43 7.70 4.05
N ASP A 83 3.72 6.82 3.11
CA ASP A 83 2.95 6.63 1.90
C ASP A 83 2.00 5.45 2.10
N ILE A 84 0.75 5.60 1.67
CA ILE A 84 -0.31 4.62 1.87
C ILE A 84 -0.88 4.22 0.51
N PHE A 85 -0.76 2.95 0.18
CA PHE A 85 -1.15 2.41 -1.11
C PHE A 85 -2.26 1.36 -0.95
N PRO A 86 -3.48 1.60 -1.47
CA PRO A 86 -4.53 0.59 -1.46
C PRO A 86 -4.11 -0.64 -2.26
N ILE A 87 -4.32 -1.83 -1.70
CA ILE A 87 -3.90 -3.09 -2.35
C ILE A 87 -4.57 -3.30 -3.72
N GLU A 88 -5.77 -2.74 -3.93
CA GLU A 88 -6.49 -2.74 -5.21
C GLU A 88 -5.71 -2.06 -6.34
N LEU A 89 -4.78 -1.16 -6.01
CA LEU A 89 -3.99 -0.40 -6.99
C LEU A 89 -2.55 -0.91 -7.12
N LEU A 90 -2.29 -2.12 -6.63
CA LEU A 90 -0.98 -2.77 -6.66
C LEU A 90 -1.00 -4.02 -7.55
N ARG A 91 0.13 -4.30 -8.19
CA ARG A 91 0.38 -5.58 -8.87
C ARG A 91 1.72 -6.15 -8.46
N VAL A 92 1.87 -7.46 -8.60
CA VAL A 92 3.17 -8.14 -8.50
C VAL A 92 3.82 -8.08 -9.89
N ALA A 93 4.98 -7.43 -10.00
CA ALA A 93 5.64 -7.10 -11.26
C ALA A 93 6.24 -8.32 -11.98
N SER A 94 6.55 -9.40 -11.25
CA SER A 94 6.96 -10.70 -11.80
C SER A 94 6.93 -11.76 -10.70
N ALA A 95 6.16 -12.84 -10.92
CA ALA A 95 6.18 -14.03 -10.08
C ALA A 95 7.29 -14.98 -10.53
N GLU A 96 8.55 -14.54 -10.51
CA GLU A 96 9.63 -15.51 -10.35
C GLU A 96 9.70 -15.80 -8.86
N ILE A 97 8.84 -16.74 -8.42
CA ILE A 97 9.09 -17.44 -7.16
C ILE A 97 10.50 -18.00 -7.34
N GLN A 98 11.47 -17.45 -6.63
CA GLN A 98 12.78 -18.07 -6.51
C GLN A 98 12.52 -19.42 -5.87
N SER A 99 12.35 -20.47 -6.69
CA SER A 99 12.32 -21.84 -6.22
C SER A 99 13.62 -22.02 -5.48
N GLU A 100 13.52 -22.34 -4.20
CA GLU A 100 14.68 -22.58 -3.36
C GLU A 100 15.65 -23.50 -4.10
N ARG A 101 16.91 -23.04 -4.15
CA ARG A 101 18.04 -23.77 -4.70
C ARG A 101 18.05 -25.17 -4.08
N GLY A 102 18.24 -26.19 -4.92
CA GLY A 102 18.22 -27.61 -4.53
C GLY A 102 19.33 -28.05 -3.60
#